data_AF-A0A1D6QMU4-F1
#
_entry.id   AF-A0A1D6QMU4-F1
#
_cell.length_a   1.000
_cell.length_b   1.000
_cell.length_c   1.000
_cell.angle_alpha   90.00
_cell.angle_beta   90.00
_cell.angle_gamma   90.00
#
_symmetry.space_group_name_H-M   'P 1'
#
loop_
_entity.id
_entity.type
_entity.pdbx_description
1 polymer ?
#
loop_
_entity_poly.entity_id
_entity_poly.type
_entity_poly.pdbx_seq_one_letter_code
_entity_poly.pdbx_strand_id
1 'polypeptide(L)'
;MLDDWEENLAIITANRTKGDVLVITHLGDCLWKEKNEVAAAHSCYLVAELNIDSYSESARLCLIGADHLKCPRTFASPEAIQRTEVYEYAKVLGNSQYILLSFQPYKLIYAYMLVEVGKVSASLRYCQASIKVLKASGRAPELEVWKQLFSSLEERIRTHQQV
;
A
#
# COMPACT_ATOMS: atom_id res chain seq x y z
N MET A 1 25.79 13.29 1.32
CA MET A 1 25.10 12.24 0.52
C MET A 1 23.69 12.01 1.03
N LEU A 2 23.49 11.68 2.31
CA LEU A 2 22.12 11.55 2.86
C LEU A 2 21.40 12.89 3.08
N ASP A 3 22.12 13.99 3.28
CA ASP A 3 21.50 15.33 3.39
C ASP A 3 20.97 15.82 2.04
N ASP A 4 21.66 15.49 0.94
CA ASP A 4 21.28 15.87 -0.44
C ASP A 4 20.66 14.69 -1.20
N TRP A 5 19.90 13.82 -0.52
CA TRP A 5 19.41 12.58 -1.13
C TRP A 5 18.47 12.84 -2.31
N GLU A 6 17.71 13.93 -2.28
CA GLU A 6 16.80 14.35 -3.35
C GLU A 6 17.57 14.68 -4.63
N GLU A 7 18.65 15.45 -4.52
CA GLU A 7 19.53 15.80 -5.64
C GLU A 7 20.24 14.55 -6.18
N ASN A 8 20.75 13.69 -5.29
CA ASN A 8 21.38 12.43 -5.69
C ASN A 8 20.38 11.52 -6.43
N LEU A 9 19.14 11.40 -5.94
CA LEU A 9 18.09 10.62 -6.60
C LEU A 9 17.72 11.21 -7.96
N ALA A 10 17.63 12.53 -8.07
CA ALA A 10 17.36 13.22 -9.33
C ALA A 10 18.47 12.98 -10.37
N ILE A 11 19.74 13.07 -9.96
CA ILE A 11 20.89 12.81 -10.85
C ILE A 11 20.89 11.36 -11.36
N ILE A 12 20.67 10.39 -10.47
CA ILE A 12 20.62 8.96 -10.85
C ILE A 12 19.45 8.69 -11.80
N THR A 13 18.27 9.23 -11.49
CA THR A 13 17.07 9.01 -12.33
C THR A 13 17.16 9.67 -13.70
N ALA A 14 17.79 10.85 -13.80
CA ALA A 14 18.03 11.52 -15.07
C ALA A 14 19.05 10.81 -15.96
N ASN A 15 19.97 10.03 -15.37
CA ASN A 15 21.06 9.34 -16.06
C ASN A 15 21.01 7.82 -15.86
N ARG A 16 19.82 7.23 -16.01
CA ARG A 16 19.56 5.87 -15.53
C ARG A 16 20.44 4.80 -16.21
N THR A 17 21.19 4.04 -15.42
CA THR A 17 22.07 2.95 -15.85
C THR A 17 21.67 1.59 -15.29
N LYS A 18 22.30 0.53 -15.82
CA LYS A 18 22.12 -0.84 -15.30
C LYS A 18 22.78 -0.94 -13.92
N GLY A 19 21.96 -1.07 -12.88
CA GLY A 19 22.42 -1.19 -11.49
C GLY A 19 21.81 -0.15 -10.56
N ASP A 20 21.23 0.92 -11.11
CA ASP A 20 20.68 2.03 -10.33
C ASP A 20 19.56 1.61 -9.37
N VAL A 21 18.79 0.57 -9.71
CA VAL A 21 17.77 0.00 -8.80
C VAL A 21 18.40 -0.39 -7.47
N LEU A 22 19.57 -1.03 -7.47
CA LEU A 22 20.28 -1.43 -6.25
C LEU A 22 20.84 -0.21 -5.51
N VAL A 23 21.38 0.77 -6.25
CA VAL A 23 21.95 1.99 -5.66
C VAL A 23 20.86 2.83 -4.98
N ILE A 24 19.73 3.05 -5.65
CA ILE A 24 18.58 3.78 -5.13
C ILE A 24 17.97 3.02 -3.94
N THR A 25 17.85 1.71 -4.02
CA THR A 25 17.37 0.89 -2.90
C THR A 25 18.31 1.03 -1.70
N HIS A 26 19.62 0.99 -1.91
CA HIS A 26 20.60 1.16 -0.84
C HIS A 26 20.55 2.57 -0.23
N LEU A 27 20.38 3.62 -1.04
CA LEU A 27 20.16 4.98 -0.56
C LEU A 27 18.92 5.03 0.36
N GLY A 28 17.81 4.41 -0.05
CA GLY A 28 16.61 4.28 0.78
C GLY A 28 16.87 3.53 2.10
N ASP A 29 17.61 2.42 2.05
CA ASP A 29 17.98 1.65 3.25
C ASP A 29 18.81 2.50 4.23
N CYS A 30 19.75 3.32 3.74
CA CYS A 30 20.54 4.24 4.57
C CYS A 30 19.69 5.38 5.15
N LEU A 31 18.81 5.99 4.36
CA LEU A 31 17.90 7.04 4.85
C LEU A 31 17.01 6.55 5.99
N TRP A 32 16.50 5.32 5.90
CA TRP A 32 15.73 4.75 6.99
C TRP A 32 16.62 4.43 8.20
N LYS A 33 17.71 3.68 8.01
CA LYS A 33 18.51 3.16 9.14
C LYS A 33 19.27 4.26 9.89
N GLU A 34 19.81 5.23 9.17
CA GLU A 34 20.72 6.23 9.75
C GLU A 34 19.99 7.50 10.19
N LYS A 35 18.92 7.88 9.46
CA LYS A 35 18.16 9.12 9.74
C LYS A 35 16.75 8.92 10.23
N ASN A 36 16.24 7.68 10.21
CA ASN A 36 14.83 7.38 10.52
C ASN A 36 13.85 8.17 9.61
N GLU A 37 14.27 8.45 8.35
CA GLU A 37 13.47 9.18 7.35
C GLU A 37 12.69 8.23 6.45
N VAL A 38 11.57 7.72 6.96
CA VAL A 38 10.72 6.72 6.28
C VAL A 38 10.17 7.24 4.94
N ALA A 39 9.73 8.49 4.90
CA ALA A 39 9.17 9.09 3.68
C ALA A 39 10.22 9.20 2.56
N ALA A 40 11.45 9.57 2.91
CA ALA A 40 12.57 9.64 1.97
C ALA A 40 12.94 8.24 1.47
N ALA A 41 13.07 7.27 2.38
CA ALA A 41 13.32 5.88 2.03
C ALA A 41 12.25 5.30 1.08
N HIS A 42 10.97 5.50 1.39
CA HIS A 42 9.86 5.06 0.54
C HIS A 42 9.87 5.74 -0.82
N SER A 43 10.28 7.02 -0.91
CA SER A 43 10.43 7.72 -2.19
C SER A 43 11.50 7.05 -3.06
N CYS A 44 12.64 6.68 -2.48
CA CYS A 44 13.66 5.89 -3.17
C CYS A 44 13.09 4.54 -3.66
N TYR A 45 12.39 3.80 -2.79
CA TYR A 45 11.82 2.49 -3.16
C TYR A 45 10.81 2.57 -4.31
N LEU A 46 9.96 3.61 -4.32
CA LEU A 46 9.00 3.83 -5.41
C LEU A 46 9.70 4.18 -6.72
N VAL A 47 10.74 5.02 -6.67
CA VAL A 47 11.54 5.40 -7.86
C VAL A 47 12.38 4.22 -8.39
N ALA A 48 12.80 3.32 -7.50
CA ALA A 48 13.43 2.04 -7.84
C ALA A 48 12.41 1.00 -8.35
N GLU A 49 11.11 1.33 -8.39
CA GLU A 49 10.01 0.45 -8.78
C GLU A 49 9.93 -0.84 -7.94
N LEU A 50 10.28 -0.75 -6.64
CA LEU A 50 10.07 -1.88 -5.73
C LEU A 50 8.58 -2.16 -5.54
N ASN A 51 8.27 -3.43 -5.26
CA ASN A 51 6.92 -3.83 -4.92
C ASN A 51 6.51 -3.29 -3.54
N ILE A 52 5.21 -3.04 -3.40
CA ILE A 52 4.61 -2.88 -2.08
C ILE A 52 4.26 -4.29 -1.61
N ASP A 53 4.93 -4.76 -0.57
CA ASP A 53 4.88 -6.13 -0.10
C ASP A 53 3.89 -6.31 1.06
N SER A 54 3.52 -7.56 1.31
CA SER A 54 2.88 -7.93 2.58
C SER A 54 3.84 -7.67 3.74
N TYR A 55 3.29 -7.43 4.93
CA TYR A 55 4.10 -7.21 6.13
C TYR A 55 5.06 -8.38 6.38
N SER A 56 6.34 -8.04 6.54
CA SER A 56 7.38 -8.90 7.08
C SER A 56 8.47 -8.03 7.70
N GLU A 57 9.33 -8.61 8.54
CA GLU A 57 10.47 -7.89 9.13
C GLU A 57 11.51 -7.47 8.09
N SER A 58 11.49 -8.08 6.90
CA SER A 58 12.38 -7.76 5.78
C SER A 58 11.73 -6.89 4.70
N ALA A 59 10.41 -6.61 4.81
CA ALA A 59 9.70 -5.78 3.86
C ALA A 59 10.25 -4.35 3.91
N ARG A 60 10.54 -3.79 2.74
CA ARG A 60 10.97 -2.39 2.61
C ARG A 60 9.79 -1.43 2.50
N LEU A 61 8.62 -1.91 2.08
CA LEU A 61 7.48 -1.06 1.81
C LEU A 61 6.18 -1.85 1.93
N CYS A 62 5.40 -1.60 3.00
CA CYS A 62 4.07 -2.20 3.17
C CYS A 62 2.93 -1.22 2.85
N LEU A 63 3.08 0.03 3.33
CA LEU A 63 2.19 1.15 3.03
C LEU A 63 3.05 2.42 2.89
N ILE A 64 2.71 3.29 1.96
CA ILE A 64 3.48 4.50 1.67
C ILE A 64 3.44 5.47 2.88
N GLY A 65 4.62 5.85 3.37
CA GLY A 65 4.81 6.71 4.54
C GLY A 65 4.49 6.06 5.89
N ALA A 66 4.30 4.75 5.96
CA ALA A 66 4.10 4.04 7.22
C ALA A 66 5.37 3.34 7.70
N ASP A 67 5.69 3.49 8.98
CA ASP A 67 6.83 2.83 9.61
C ASP A 67 6.41 1.48 10.21
N HIS A 68 6.37 0.44 9.39
CA HIS A 68 5.98 -0.91 9.86
C HIS A 68 7.07 -1.59 10.68
N LEU A 69 8.33 -1.15 10.58
CA LEU A 69 9.44 -1.71 11.38
C LEU A 69 9.39 -1.22 12.82
N LYS A 70 9.13 0.07 13.04
CA LYS A 70 8.98 0.65 14.37
C LYS A 70 7.61 0.41 14.98
N CYS A 71 6.55 0.45 14.16
CA CYS A 71 5.16 0.37 14.61
C CYS A 71 4.41 -0.83 13.99
N PRO A 72 4.91 -2.07 14.13
CA PRO A 72 4.41 -3.24 13.38
C PRO A 72 2.92 -3.55 13.60
N ARG A 73 2.31 -3.07 14.68
CA ARG A 73 0.89 -3.30 14.99
C ARG A 73 -0.02 -2.12 14.65
N THR A 74 0.53 -0.94 14.38
CA THR A 74 -0.24 0.32 14.29
C THR A 74 0.14 1.19 13.09
N PHE A 75 1.05 0.72 12.22
CA PHE A 75 1.48 1.46 11.04
C PHE A 75 0.38 1.68 9.99
N ALA A 76 -0.69 0.87 10.02
CA ALA A 76 -1.84 1.03 9.14
C ALA A 76 -2.72 2.21 9.60
N SER A 77 -2.40 3.41 9.12
CA SER A 77 -3.20 4.61 9.35
C SER A 77 -4.05 4.98 8.11
N PRO A 78 -5.16 5.73 8.28
CA PRO A 78 -5.93 6.30 7.16
C PRO A 78 -5.04 6.97 6.10
N GLU A 79 -4.07 7.79 6.53
CA GLU A 79 -3.20 8.57 5.64
C GLU A 79 -2.26 7.66 4.86
N ALA A 80 -1.70 6.62 5.49
CA ALA A 80 -0.83 5.67 4.81
C ALA A 80 -1.60 4.81 3.79
N ILE A 81 -2.82 4.41 4.13
CA ILE A 81 -3.70 3.67 3.23
C ILE A 81 -4.08 4.55 2.03
N GLN A 82 -4.52 5.79 2.27
CA GLN A 82 -4.89 6.72 1.21
C GLN A 82 -3.71 7.04 0.27
N ARG A 83 -2.50 7.28 0.80
CA ARG A 83 -1.30 7.46 -0.03
C ARG A 83 -1.01 6.23 -0.90
N THR A 84 -1.17 5.04 -0.34
CA THR A 84 -0.97 3.78 -1.06
C THR A 84 -2.03 3.57 -2.14
N GLU A 85 -3.27 3.99 -1.89
CA GLU A 85 -4.34 3.96 -2.87
C GLU A 85 -4.11 4.92 -4.04
N VAL A 86 -3.57 6.13 -3.79
CA VAL A 86 -3.18 7.07 -4.86
C VAL A 86 -2.09 6.44 -5.75
N TYR A 87 -1.11 5.75 -5.16
CA TYR A 87 -0.09 5.05 -5.93
C TYR A 87 -0.68 3.89 -6.76
N GLU A 88 -1.53 3.05 -6.17
CA GLU A 88 -2.20 1.98 -6.90
C GLU A 88 -3.01 2.55 -8.07
N TYR A 89 -3.75 3.64 -7.86
CA TYR A 89 -4.49 4.33 -8.92
C TYR A 89 -3.58 4.81 -10.05
N ALA A 90 -2.44 5.43 -9.73
CA ALA A 90 -1.45 5.85 -10.73
C ALA A 90 -0.91 4.67 -11.55
N LYS A 91 -0.65 3.51 -10.91
CA LYS A 91 -0.23 2.28 -11.62
C LYS A 91 -1.34 1.73 -12.51
N VAL A 92 -2.60 1.79 -12.07
CA VAL A 92 -3.77 1.38 -12.87
C VAL A 92 -3.96 2.27 -14.09
N LEU A 93 -3.71 3.58 -13.99
CA LEU A 93 -3.75 4.49 -15.14
C LEU A 93 -2.73 4.11 -16.22
N GLY A 94 -1.53 3.69 -15.81
CA GLY A 94 -0.49 3.20 -16.74
C GLY A 94 -0.74 1.78 -17.24
N ASN A 95 -1.38 0.93 -16.44
CA ASN A 95 -1.74 -0.43 -16.78
C ASN A 95 -3.08 -0.81 -16.11
N SER A 96 -4.16 -0.83 -16.89
CA SER A 96 -5.51 -1.15 -16.41
C SER A 96 -5.66 -2.55 -15.77
N GLN A 97 -4.70 -3.45 -16.00
CA GLN A 97 -4.66 -4.79 -15.41
C GLN A 97 -3.79 -4.86 -14.14
N TYR A 98 -3.19 -3.75 -13.69
CA TYR A 98 -2.39 -3.72 -12.47
C TYR A 98 -3.26 -4.05 -11.25
N ILE A 99 -2.80 -4.99 -10.44
CA ILE A 99 -3.48 -5.41 -9.20
C ILE A 99 -2.43 -5.46 -8.09
N LEU A 100 -2.70 -4.74 -6.99
CA LEU A 100 -1.88 -4.80 -5.79
C LEU A 100 -2.56 -5.68 -4.73
N LEU A 101 -2.22 -6.96 -4.75
CA LEU A 101 -2.84 -7.96 -3.86
C LEU A 101 -2.47 -7.77 -2.38
N SER A 102 -1.21 -7.44 -2.10
CA SER A 102 -0.71 -7.13 -0.76
C SER A 102 -1.43 -5.96 -0.09
N PHE A 103 -2.11 -5.10 -0.88
CA PHE A 103 -2.82 -3.93 -0.38
C PHE A 103 -4.29 -4.22 0.04
N GLN A 104 -4.88 -5.33 -0.41
CA GLN A 104 -6.29 -5.65 -0.14
C GLN A 104 -6.64 -5.76 1.36
N PRO A 105 -5.79 -6.36 2.23
CA PRO A 105 -6.07 -6.41 3.66
C PRO A 105 -6.20 -5.02 4.30
N TYR A 106 -5.42 -4.05 3.83
CA TYR A 106 -5.47 -2.69 4.37
C TYR A 106 -6.70 -1.92 3.88
N LYS A 107 -7.18 -2.19 2.65
CA LYS A 107 -8.47 -1.67 2.18
C LYS A 107 -9.64 -2.17 3.03
N LEU A 108 -9.58 -3.41 3.52
CA LEU A 108 -10.59 -3.93 4.46
C LEU A 108 -10.55 -3.19 5.79
N ILE A 109 -9.35 -2.97 6.36
CA ILE A 109 -9.17 -2.19 7.59
C ILE A 109 -9.78 -0.79 7.41
N TYR A 110 -9.50 -0.14 6.29
CA TYR A 110 -10.04 1.19 6.00
C TYR A 110 -11.57 1.17 5.82
N ALA A 111 -12.13 0.14 5.19
CA ALA A 111 -13.57 -0.03 5.08
C ALA A 111 -14.24 -0.14 6.47
N TYR A 112 -13.61 -0.84 7.42
CA TYR A 112 -14.07 -0.85 8.82
C TYR A 112 -13.98 0.55 9.45
N MET A 113 -12.84 1.24 9.33
CA MET A 113 -12.67 2.61 9.85
C MET A 113 -13.74 3.56 9.32
N LEU A 114 -14.12 3.44 8.04
CA LEU A 114 -15.16 4.25 7.42
C LEU A 114 -16.55 3.99 8.02
N VAL A 115 -16.91 2.74 8.31
CA VAL A 115 -18.19 2.41 8.96
C VAL A 115 -18.25 3.00 10.37
N GLU A 116 -17.18 2.87 11.15
CA GLU A 116 -17.12 3.39 12.53
C GLU A 116 -17.38 4.90 12.60
N VAL A 117 -17.00 5.66 11.56
CA VAL A 117 -17.26 7.11 11.46
C VAL A 117 -18.50 7.46 10.63
N GLY A 118 -19.39 6.50 10.38
CA GLY A 118 -20.66 6.71 9.68
C GLY A 118 -20.55 6.90 8.16
N LYS A 119 -19.35 6.72 7.55
CA LYS A 119 -19.14 6.80 6.10
C LYS A 119 -19.51 5.48 5.40
N VAL A 120 -20.73 5.03 5.65
CA VAL A 120 -21.25 3.72 5.25
C VAL A 120 -21.19 3.50 3.74
N SER A 121 -21.64 4.48 2.95
CA SER A 121 -21.61 4.38 1.48
C SER A 121 -20.20 4.25 0.92
N ALA A 122 -19.21 4.88 1.55
CA ALA A 122 -17.81 4.75 1.13
C ALA A 122 -17.28 3.36 1.45
N SER A 123 -17.54 2.83 2.65
CA SER A 123 -17.16 1.47 3.03
C SER A 123 -17.73 0.41 2.08
N LEU A 124 -19.02 0.51 1.73
CA LEU A 124 -19.64 -0.41 0.76
C LEU A 124 -18.93 -0.41 -0.60
N ARG A 125 -18.47 0.75 -1.08
CA ARG A 125 -17.71 0.83 -2.34
C ARG A 125 -16.36 0.11 -2.23
N TYR A 126 -15.67 0.22 -1.10
CA TYR A 126 -14.43 -0.54 -0.86
C TYR A 126 -14.71 -2.04 -0.90
N CYS A 127 -15.74 -2.52 -0.20
CA CYS A 127 -16.09 -3.94 -0.21
C CYS A 127 -16.36 -4.45 -1.64
N GLN A 128 -17.19 -3.74 -2.40
CA GLN A 128 -17.57 -4.13 -3.75
C GLN A 128 -16.38 -4.11 -4.71
N ALA A 129 -15.55 -3.06 -4.64
CA ALA A 129 -14.35 -2.93 -5.46
C ALA A 129 -13.35 -4.05 -5.16
N SER A 130 -13.06 -4.31 -3.89
CA SER A 130 -12.10 -5.35 -3.49
C SER A 130 -12.63 -6.76 -3.80
N ILE A 131 -13.91 -7.06 -3.61
CA ILE A 131 -14.50 -8.34 -4.03
C ILE A 131 -14.33 -8.56 -5.53
N LYS A 132 -14.56 -7.52 -6.35
CA LYS A 132 -14.38 -7.60 -7.81
C LYS A 132 -12.92 -7.90 -8.17
N VAL A 133 -11.97 -7.18 -7.58
CA VAL A 133 -10.53 -7.40 -7.79
C VAL A 133 -10.14 -8.83 -7.40
N LEU A 134 -10.48 -9.26 -6.18
CA LEU A 134 -10.13 -10.58 -5.66
C LEU A 134 -10.73 -11.72 -6.49
N LYS A 135 -11.94 -11.55 -7.05
CA LYS A 135 -12.55 -12.54 -7.98
C LYS A 135 -11.74 -12.67 -9.28
N ALA A 136 -11.14 -11.60 -9.76
CA ALA A 136 -10.31 -11.60 -10.96
C ALA A 136 -8.89 -12.17 -10.72
N SER A 137 -8.41 -12.18 -9.48
CA SER A 137 -7.03 -12.56 -9.12
C SER A 137 -6.79 -14.06 -8.87
N GLY A 138 -7.77 -14.92 -9.13
CA GLY A 138 -7.63 -16.39 -9.02
C GLY A 138 -8.22 -17.02 -7.75
N ARG A 139 -7.77 -18.24 -7.43
CA ARG A 139 -8.37 -19.13 -6.40
C ARG A 139 -7.39 -19.56 -5.29
N ALA A 140 -6.42 -18.72 -4.95
CA ALA A 140 -5.55 -19.01 -3.80
C ALA A 140 -6.37 -18.95 -2.48
N PRO A 141 -6.12 -19.86 -1.50
CA PRO A 141 -6.88 -19.89 -0.25
C PRO A 141 -6.92 -18.55 0.50
N GLU A 142 -5.79 -17.84 0.54
CA GLU A 142 -5.67 -16.52 1.18
C GLU A 142 -6.59 -15.48 0.53
N LEU A 143 -6.72 -15.49 -0.80
CA LEU A 143 -7.62 -14.59 -1.52
C LEU A 143 -9.08 -14.89 -1.22
N GLU A 144 -9.41 -16.17 -0.97
CA GLU A 144 -10.77 -16.56 -0.61
C GLU A 144 -11.15 -16.07 0.79
N VAL A 145 -10.21 -16.13 1.74
CA VAL A 145 -10.39 -15.53 3.08
C VAL A 145 -10.69 -14.04 2.96
N TRP A 146 -9.93 -13.30 2.15
CA TRP A 146 -10.19 -11.87 1.95
C TRP A 146 -11.57 -11.60 1.34
N LYS A 147 -11.99 -12.38 0.32
CA LYS A 147 -13.33 -12.25 -0.27
C LYS A 147 -14.43 -12.46 0.76
N GLN A 148 -14.29 -13.48 1.60
CA GLN A 148 -15.26 -13.79 2.65
C GLN A 148 -15.35 -12.65 3.67
N LEU A 149 -14.21 -12.10 4.10
CA LEU A 149 -14.18 -10.98 5.04
C LEU A 149 -14.83 -9.71 4.48
N PHE A 150 -14.54 -9.36 3.22
CA PHE A 150 -15.22 -8.23 2.56
C PHE A 150 -16.73 -8.47 2.40
N SER A 151 -17.13 -9.70 2.02
CA SER A 151 -18.54 -10.04 1.85
C SER A 151 -19.30 -9.98 3.18
N SER A 152 -18.67 -10.45 4.26
CA SER A 152 -19.23 -10.38 5.61
C SER A 152 -19.43 -8.94 6.06
N LEU A 153 -18.47 -8.04 5.81
CA LEU A 153 -18.64 -6.61 6.10
C LEU A 153 -19.76 -5.98 5.25
N GLU A 154 -19.81 -6.28 3.95
CA GLU A 154 -20.87 -5.78 3.05
C GLU A 154 -22.27 -6.20 3.52
N GLU A 155 -22.44 -7.48 3.89
CA GLU A 155 -23.70 -8.02 4.41
C GLU A 155 -24.09 -7.35 5.72
N ARG A 156 -23.17 -7.24 6.68
CA ARG A 156 -23.42 -6.56 7.97
C ARG A 156 -23.89 -5.13 7.76
N ILE A 157 -23.26 -4.37 6.86
CA ILE A 157 -23.65 -3.00 6.55
C ILE A 157 -25.08 -2.97 5.98
N ARG A 158 -25.40 -3.85 5.02
CA ARG A 158 -26.73 -3.88 4.40
C ARG A 158 -27.83 -4.22 5.39
N THR A 159 -27.60 -5.18 6.29
CA THR A 159 -28.57 -5.54 7.32
C THR A 159 -28.88 -4.36 8.24
N HIS A 160 -27.87 -3.58 8.63
CA HIS A 160 -28.08 -2.41 9.50
C HIS A 160 -28.78 -1.24 8.79
N GLN A 161 -28.73 -1.15 7.45
CA GLN A 161 -29.45 -0.12 6.69
C GLN A 161 -30.93 -0.43 6.46
N GLN A 162 -31.36 -1.67 6.70
CA GLN A 162 -32.75 -2.11 6.53
C GLN A 162 -33.58 -1.97 7.83
N VAL A 163 -32.95 -1.57 8.94
CA VAL A 163 -33.57 -1.30 10.25
C VAL A 163 -33.75 0.20 10.42
#